data_AF-A0A366KPG8-F1
#
_entry.id   AF-A0A366KPG8-F1
#
_cell.length_a   1.000
_cell.length_b   1.000
_cell.length_c   1.000
_cell.angle_alpha   90.00
_cell.angle_beta   90.00
_cell.angle_gamma   90.00
#
_symmetry.space_group_name_H-M   'P 1'
#
loop_
_entity.id
_entity.type
_entity.pdbx_description
1 polymer ?
#
loop_
_entity_poly.entity_id
_entity_poly.type
_entity_poly.pdbx_seq_one_letter_code
_entity_poly.pdbx_strand_id
1 'polypeptide(L)'
;MEKRTNIILLGANGFIGRNLSQHFDSLNHQFNLFKFKRNSLPGNDHYTYNQESLNELASGIGNETKTVIINAAYDSSNVFNNKKLIDFIELACKTIKVSSVVHLSSISVYDGFDQLVLSPNFSDTKPVSLYGKIKLNLEKLLIHKLNGQNVNIWRLPNIIGEGSSWTNYFEKLANAQKLFLPKAGTNHSMFLKISDFCEIVSSYVNQDTYSSTTSNLVEATEIVLWKEMFMQYGFKGDINHSNTNRFANSWKKDLILKVLSSDFFIYLLVNSKYFNSLIYSRLIGGAKASSTVVNEYYSENTARLIQSVDFQ
;
A
#
# COMPACT_ATOMS: atom_id res chain seq x y z
N MET A 1 12.01 19.88 28.77
CA MET A 1 11.01 19.46 27.77
C MET A 1 11.55 18.22 27.09
N GLU A 2 10.81 17.11 27.12
CA GLU A 2 11.16 15.93 26.31
C GLU A 2 11.18 16.33 24.83
N LYS A 3 12.22 15.91 24.10
CA LYS A 3 12.34 16.17 22.67
C LYS A 3 11.29 15.31 21.95
N ARG A 4 10.29 15.95 21.36
CA ARG A 4 9.28 15.28 20.52
C ARG A 4 9.92 14.70 19.27
N THR A 5 9.38 13.58 18.80
CA THR A 5 9.76 12.99 17.51
C THR A 5 9.02 13.70 16.39
N ASN A 6 9.73 14.12 15.34
CA ASN A 6 9.13 14.62 14.11
C ASN A 6 8.74 13.46 13.21
N ILE A 7 7.53 13.49 12.69
CA ILE A 7 7.00 12.50 11.75
C ILE A 7 6.70 13.23 10.44
N ILE A 8 7.33 12.79 9.35
CA ILE A 8 7.04 13.26 8.00
C ILE A 8 6.19 12.18 7.32
N LEU A 9 4.90 12.42 7.21
CA LEU A 9 3.94 11.46 6.65
C LEU A 9 3.66 11.79 5.19
N LEU A 10 4.14 10.96 4.28
CA LEU A 10 3.82 11.04 2.85
C LEU A 10 2.56 10.23 2.57
N GLY A 11 1.63 10.79 1.79
CA GLY A 11 0.39 10.11 1.43
C GLY A 11 -0.72 10.27 2.46
N ALA A 12 -0.71 11.37 3.22
CA ALA A 12 -1.69 11.66 4.28
C ALA A 12 -3.16 11.71 3.80
N ASN A 13 -3.41 11.82 2.49
CA ASN A 13 -4.77 11.76 1.91
C ASN A 13 -5.27 10.33 1.65
N GLY A 14 -4.39 9.33 1.63
CA GLY A 14 -4.75 7.93 1.42
C GLY A 14 -5.41 7.31 2.65
N PHE A 15 -6.04 6.14 2.51
CA PHE A 15 -6.70 5.46 3.63
C PHE A 15 -5.78 5.27 4.84
N ILE A 16 -4.60 4.67 4.65
CA ILE A 16 -3.62 4.45 5.72
C ILE A 16 -3.11 5.80 6.27
N GLY A 17 -2.71 6.72 5.38
CA GLY A 17 -2.16 8.01 5.78
C GLY A 17 -3.14 8.89 6.57
N ARG A 18 -4.44 8.87 6.23
CA ARG A 18 -5.47 9.61 7.00
C ARG A 18 -5.63 9.05 8.41
N ASN A 19 -5.70 7.72 8.54
CA ASN A 19 -5.83 7.09 9.85
C ASN A 19 -4.59 7.32 10.71
N LEU A 20 -3.38 7.18 10.15
CA LEU A 20 -2.14 7.53 10.87
C LEU A 20 -2.12 9.00 11.28
N SER A 21 -2.55 9.90 10.38
CA SER A 21 -2.65 11.32 10.71
C SER A 21 -3.57 11.56 11.90
N GLN A 22 -4.79 11.01 11.87
CA GLN A 22 -5.76 11.17 12.95
C GLN A 22 -5.25 10.57 14.26
N HIS A 23 -4.62 9.40 14.20
CA HIS A 23 -4.01 8.76 15.35
C HIS A 23 -2.92 9.64 15.98
N PHE A 24 -1.96 10.14 15.19
CA PHE A 24 -0.92 11.02 15.70
C PHE A 24 -1.42 12.40 16.15
N ASP A 25 -2.42 12.96 15.47
CA ASP A 25 -3.08 14.20 15.90
C ASP A 25 -3.77 14.01 17.27
N SER A 26 -4.31 12.81 17.57
CA SER A 26 -4.83 12.50 18.91
C SER A 26 -3.75 12.38 19.98
N LEU A 27 -2.49 12.16 19.56
CA LEU A 27 -1.29 12.05 20.40
C LEU A 27 -0.42 13.33 20.35
N ASN A 28 -0.95 14.48 19.92
CA ASN A 28 -0.23 15.73 19.60
C ASN A 28 0.78 16.24 20.66
N HIS A 29 0.75 15.73 21.89
CA HIS A 29 1.76 16.03 22.90
C HIS A 29 3.08 15.26 22.71
N GLN A 30 3.09 14.16 21.95
CA GLN A 30 4.22 13.24 21.76
C GLN A 30 4.99 13.50 20.44
N PHE A 31 4.30 14.00 19.40
CA PHE A 31 4.85 14.10 18.05
C PHE A 31 4.66 15.47 17.42
N ASN A 32 5.56 15.82 16.51
CA ASN A 32 5.32 16.88 15.53
C ASN A 32 5.03 16.21 14.18
N LEU A 33 3.86 16.44 13.59
CA LEU A 33 3.43 15.75 12.38
C LEU A 33 3.41 16.68 11.16
N PHE A 34 4.21 16.35 10.16
CA PHE A 34 4.29 17.07 8.89
C PHE A 34 3.67 16.23 7.77
N LYS A 35 2.59 16.73 7.17
CA LYS A 35 1.75 15.97 6.24
C LYS A 35 2.05 16.40 4.81
N PHE A 36 2.50 15.47 3.98
CA PHE A 36 2.67 15.72 2.55
C PHE A 36 1.55 15.10 1.72
N LYS A 37 1.06 15.89 0.75
CA LYS A 37 -0.06 15.55 -0.11
C LYS A 37 0.30 15.79 -1.58
N ARG A 38 -0.39 15.08 -2.47
CA ARG A 38 -0.33 15.36 -3.91
C ARG A 38 -1.28 16.53 -4.20
N ASN A 39 -0.75 17.63 -4.75
CA ASN A 39 -1.45 18.90 -5.09
C ASN A 39 -2.99 18.79 -5.12
N SER A 40 -3.66 19.18 -4.02
CA SER A 40 -5.04 19.70 -3.94
C SER A 40 -5.56 19.60 -2.50
N LEU A 41 -5.65 20.77 -1.85
CA LEU A 41 -6.71 21.27 -0.96
C LEU A 41 -6.11 22.32 0.00
N PRO A 42 -6.79 23.46 0.22
CA PRO A 42 -6.32 24.52 1.12
C PRO A 42 -6.49 24.13 2.60
N GLY A 43 -5.53 24.53 3.45
CA GLY A 43 -5.53 24.30 4.90
C GLY A 43 -4.12 24.43 5.48
N ASN A 44 -4.01 24.83 6.74
CA ASN A 44 -2.74 25.18 7.37
C ASN A 44 -1.94 23.91 7.73
N ASP A 45 -0.65 23.90 7.39
CA ASP A 45 0.36 22.84 7.56
C ASP A 45 0.28 21.63 6.61
N HIS A 46 0.20 21.89 5.30
CA HIS A 46 0.27 20.88 4.26
C HIS A 46 1.37 21.16 3.24
N TYR A 47 2.28 20.20 3.08
CA TYR A 47 3.39 20.29 2.16
C TYR A 47 3.13 19.54 0.84
N THR A 48 3.76 20.02 -0.23
CA THR A 48 3.78 19.34 -1.51
C THR A 48 5.13 18.66 -1.73
N TYR A 49 5.18 17.64 -2.58
CA TYR A 49 6.42 16.91 -2.87
C TYR A 49 7.38 17.75 -3.75
N ASN A 50 7.93 18.82 -3.20
CA ASN A 50 8.86 19.72 -3.89
C ASN A 50 9.95 20.26 -2.94
N GLN A 51 10.99 20.88 -3.53
CA GLN A 51 12.14 21.41 -2.79
C GLN A 51 11.76 22.57 -1.85
N GLU A 52 10.84 23.44 -2.26
CA GLU A 52 10.43 24.61 -1.49
C GLU A 52 9.79 24.22 -0.15
N SER A 53 8.79 23.34 -0.20
CA SER A 53 8.15 22.73 0.96
C SER A 53 9.15 22.02 1.86
N LEU A 54 10.17 21.34 1.30
CA LEU A 54 11.20 20.69 2.08
C LEU A 54 12.13 21.70 2.78
N ASN A 55 12.48 22.80 2.12
CA ASN A 55 13.32 23.85 2.73
C ASN A 55 12.59 24.56 3.89
N GLU A 56 11.29 24.82 3.72
CA GLU A 56 10.43 25.34 4.79
C GLU A 56 10.39 24.37 5.98
N LEU A 57 10.17 23.08 5.71
CA LEU A 57 10.20 22.04 6.72
C LEU A 57 11.55 21.96 7.45
N ALA A 58 12.65 21.99 6.70
CA ALA A 58 14.00 21.93 7.25
C ALA A 58 14.32 23.11 8.18
N SER A 59 13.72 24.28 7.91
CA SER A 59 13.86 25.46 8.78
C SER A 59 13.13 25.29 10.12
N GLY A 60 12.06 24.49 10.16
CA GLY A 60 11.30 24.18 11.38
C GLY A 60 11.85 22.97 12.17
N ILE A 61 12.48 22.00 11.50
CA ILE A 61 13.07 20.81 12.14
C ILE A 61 14.46 21.16 12.68
N GLY A 62 14.58 21.28 14.01
CA GLY A 62 15.89 21.48 14.64
C GLY A 62 16.86 20.31 14.40
N ASN A 63 18.14 20.60 14.18
CA ASN A 63 19.20 19.63 13.81
C ASN A 63 19.38 18.42 14.76
N GLU A 64 18.91 18.54 16.01
CA GLU A 64 19.08 17.50 17.03
C GLU A 64 17.78 16.76 17.37
N THR A 65 16.74 16.90 16.54
CA THR A 65 15.44 16.26 16.77
C THR A 65 15.31 14.98 15.95
N LYS A 66 14.82 13.93 16.61
CA LYS A 66 14.56 12.64 16.00
C LYS A 66 13.49 12.81 14.91
N THR A 67 13.77 12.36 13.70
CA THR A 67 12.86 12.55 12.56
C THR A 67 12.65 11.24 11.83
N VAL A 68 11.39 10.82 11.66
CA VAL A 68 11.01 9.59 10.94
C VAL A 68 10.18 9.96 9.73
N ILE A 69 10.56 9.45 8.56
CA ILE A 69 9.72 9.55 7.35
C ILE A 69 8.87 8.29 7.25
N ILE A 70 7.56 8.45 7.10
CA ILE A 70 6.64 7.35 6.81
C ILE A 70 6.07 7.54 5.42
N ASN A 71 6.47 6.68 4.48
CA ASN A 71 5.94 6.68 3.13
C ASN A 71 4.71 5.76 3.00
N ALA A 72 3.53 6.34 3.19
CA ALA A 72 2.24 5.73 2.89
C ALA A 72 1.71 6.12 1.49
N ALA A 73 2.45 6.94 0.74
CA ALA A 73 2.05 7.37 -0.59
C ALA A 73 2.28 6.27 -1.63
N TYR A 74 1.27 6.05 -2.46
CA TYR A 74 1.34 5.20 -3.65
C TYR A 74 0.39 5.72 -4.72
N ASP A 75 0.89 5.91 -5.94
CA ASP A 75 0.10 6.30 -7.10
C ASP A 75 -0.12 5.10 -8.02
N SER A 76 -1.32 4.53 -7.96
CA SER A 76 -1.73 3.44 -8.86
C SER A 76 -2.09 3.94 -10.26
N SER A 77 -2.40 5.23 -10.42
CA SER A 77 -2.80 5.81 -11.71
C SER A 77 -1.61 6.16 -12.61
N ASN A 78 -0.46 6.43 -12.00
CA ASN A 78 0.76 6.78 -12.71
C ASN A 78 1.98 6.29 -11.92
N VAL A 79 2.54 5.16 -12.32
CA VAL A 79 3.66 4.50 -11.65
C VAL A 79 4.91 5.38 -11.59
N PHE A 80 5.12 6.25 -12.57
CA PHE A 80 6.26 7.19 -12.59
C PHE A 80 6.25 8.17 -11.42
N ASN A 81 5.07 8.50 -10.89
CA ASN A 81 4.98 9.35 -9.71
C ASN A 81 5.52 8.65 -8.46
N ASN A 82 5.49 7.31 -8.40
CA ASN A 82 6.12 6.57 -7.30
C ASN A 82 7.63 6.75 -7.31
N LYS A 83 8.27 6.78 -8.48
CA LYS A 83 9.70 7.09 -8.57
C LYS A 83 10.00 8.51 -8.05
N LYS A 84 9.18 9.49 -8.44
CA LYS A 84 9.33 10.88 -7.93
C LYS A 84 9.18 10.97 -6.42
N LEU A 85 8.31 10.15 -5.82
CA LEU A 85 8.21 10.04 -4.36
C LEU A 85 9.50 9.50 -3.74
N ILE A 86 10.12 8.47 -4.33
CA ILE A 86 11.42 7.97 -3.86
C ILE A 86 12.52 9.04 -4.02
N ASP A 87 12.55 9.75 -5.14
CA ASP A 87 13.50 10.86 -5.37
C ASP A 87 13.28 11.99 -4.34
N PHE A 88 12.04 12.28 -3.95
CA PHE A 88 11.72 13.23 -2.88
C PHE A 88 12.19 12.76 -1.50
N ILE A 89 12.01 11.47 -1.17
CA ILE A 89 12.53 10.92 0.10
C ILE A 89 14.06 11.00 0.15
N GLU A 90 14.74 10.66 -0.95
CA GLU A 90 16.20 10.78 -1.05
C GLU A 90 16.66 12.22 -0.81
N LEU A 91 15.97 13.19 -1.43
CA LEU A 91 16.24 14.60 -1.24
C LEU A 91 16.01 15.02 0.23
N ALA A 92 14.89 14.60 0.84
CA ALA A 92 14.61 14.86 2.25
C ALA A 92 15.74 14.34 3.15
N CYS A 93 16.20 13.10 2.96
CA CYS A 93 17.31 12.54 3.74
C CYS A 93 18.65 13.29 3.56
N LYS A 94 18.84 14.02 2.46
CA LYS A 94 20.02 14.87 2.23
C LYS A 94 19.88 16.26 2.85
N THR A 95 18.65 16.77 2.97
CA THR A 95 18.37 18.12 3.48
C THR A 95 18.18 18.15 4.99
N ILE A 96 17.58 17.10 5.57
CA ILE A 96 17.30 17.01 7.01
C ILE A 96 17.89 15.72 7.59
N LYS A 97 18.25 15.77 8.88
CA LYS A 97 18.75 14.59 9.60
C LYS A 97 17.60 13.62 9.91
N VAL A 98 17.40 12.64 9.03
CA VAL A 98 16.40 11.58 9.17
C VAL A 98 16.97 10.43 10.00
N SER A 99 16.28 10.05 11.07
CA SER A 99 16.63 8.92 11.94
C SER A 99 16.22 7.58 11.32
N SER A 100 15.08 7.54 10.63
CA SER A 100 14.67 6.38 9.84
C SER A 100 13.62 6.71 8.78
N VAL A 101 13.59 5.88 7.73
CA VAL A 101 12.57 5.88 6.69
C VAL A 101 11.79 4.57 6.75
N VAL A 102 10.48 4.66 6.95
CA VAL A 102 9.54 3.53 6.84
C VAL A 102 8.86 3.59 5.48
N HIS A 103 8.96 2.53 4.69
CA HIS A 103 8.28 2.39 3.41
C HIS A 103 7.21 1.31 3.48
N LEU A 104 5.96 1.69 3.23
CA LEU A 104 4.83 0.76 3.23
C LEU A 104 4.75 0.02 1.89
N SER A 105 5.24 -1.21 1.88
CA SER A 105 5.12 -2.17 0.80
C SER A 105 3.89 -3.07 0.97
N SER A 106 3.87 -4.25 0.35
CA SER A 106 2.73 -5.17 0.33
C SER A 106 3.21 -6.62 0.34
N ILE A 107 2.45 -7.53 0.96
CA ILE A 107 2.61 -8.98 0.82
C ILE A 107 2.45 -9.47 -0.63
N SER A 108 1.93 -8.63 -1.54
CA SER A 108 1.84 -8.94 -2.97
C SER A 108 3.21 -9.15 -3.64
N VAL A 109 4.33 -8.86 -2.96
CA VAL A 109 5.66 -9.27 -3.44
C VAL A 109 5.88 -10.79 -3.41
N TYR A 110 4.94 -11.52 -2.81
CA TYR A 110 4.95 -12.99 -2.65
C TYR A 110 3.86 -13.70 -3.46
N ASP A 111 3.09 -12.99 -4.30
CA ASP A 111 1.87 -13.53 -4.91
C ASP A 111 2.10 -14.63 -5.99
N GLY A 112 3.35 -15.00 -6.26
CA GLY A 112 3.73 -16.15 -7.09
C GLY A 112 4.19 -17.40 -6.32
N PHE A 113 4.16 -17.36 -4.98
CA PHE A 113 4.30 -18.57 -4.16
C PHE A 113 2.94 -19.25 -4.00
N ASP A 114 2.94 -20.58 -3.88
CA ASP A 114 1.71 -21.37 -3.72
C ASP A 114 1.24 -21.45 -2.24
N GLN A 115 2.02 -20.88 -1.32
CA GLN A 115 1.76 -20.92 0.13
C GLN A 115 1.74 -19.51 0.74
N LEU A 116 1.04 -19.37 1.86
CA LEU A 116 0.99 -18.13 2.63
C LEU A 116 2.34 -17.88 3.26
N VAL A 117 2.88 -16.68 3.04
CA VAL A 117 4.11 -16.27 3.70
C VAL A 117 3.78 -15.71 5.08
N LEU A 118 3.96 -16.55 6.10
CA LEU A 118 3.69 -16.23 7.51
C LEU A 118 4.93 -15.88 8.33
N SER A 119 6.12 -16.05 7.77
CA SER A 119 7.35 -15.70 8.50
C SER A 119 7.60 -14.18 8.42
N PRO A 120 7.80 -13.49 9.55
CA PRO A 120 8.13 -12.06 9.60
C PRO A 120 9.38 -11.69 8.80
N ASN A 121 10.32 -12.64 8.67
CA ASN A 121 11.64 -12.45 8.09
C ASN A 121 11.81 -13.19 6.75
N PHE A 122 10.72 -13.66 6.13
CA PHE A 122 10.81 -14.31 4.83
C PHE A 122 11.33 -13.33 3.77
N SER A 123 12.47 -13.65 3.17
CA SER A 123 13.18 -12.76 2.26
C SER A 123 12.83 -12.98 0.80
N ASP A 124 12.48 -14.22 0.42
CA ASP A 124 12.32 -14.59 -0.97
C ASP A 124 11.08 -13.94 -1.57
N THR A 125 11.24 -13.31 -2.73
CA THR A 125 10.15 -12.60 -3.41
C THR A 125 9.92 -13.21 -4.78
N LYS A 126 8.65 -13.44 -5.12
CA LYS A 126 8.25 -13.99 -6.41
C LYS A 126 6.97 -13.30 -6.89
N PRO A 127 6.99 -11.98 -7.14
CA PRO A 127 5.78 -11.28 -7.58
C PRO A 127 5.41 -11.67 -9.01
N VAL A 128 4.17 -12.06 -9.22
CA VAL A 128 3.54 -12.30 -10.53
C VAL A 128 2.66 -11.13 -10.95
N SER A 129 1.98 -10.45 -10.01
CA SER A 129 1.13 -9.33 -10.37
C SER A 129 1.93 -8.07 -10.70
N LEU A 130 1.40 -7.24 -11.60
CA LEU A 130 1.93 -5.91 -11.91
C LEU A 130 2.14 -5.06 -10.64
N TYR A 131 1.18 -5.11 -9.71
CA TYR A 131 1.26 -4.39 -8.43
C TYR A 131 2.41 -4.91 -7.55
N GLY A 132 2.52 -6.23 -7.36
CA GLY A 132 3.61 -6.86 -6.61
C GLY A 132 4.98 -6.53 -7.20
N LYS A 133 5.11 -6.59 -8.52
CA LYS A 133 6.35 -6.25 -9.23
C LYS A 133 6.74 -4.79 -9.05
N ILE A 134 5.78 -3.87 -9.15
CA ILE A 134 6.03 -2.44 -8.91
C ILE A 134 6.49 -2.21 -7.45
N LYS A 135 5.78 -2.79 -6.47
CA LYS A 135 6.13 -2.66 -5.05
C LYS A 135 7.56 -3.16 -4.79
N LEU A 136 7.91 -4.35 -5.26
CA LEU A 136 9.27 -4.89 -5.11
C LEU A 136 10.34 -4.00 -5.76
N ASN A 137 10.06 -3.43 -6.94
CA ASN A 137 11.01 -2.52 -7.59
C ASN A 137 11.19 -1.21 -6.82
N LEU A 138 10.13 -0.68 -6.19
CA LEU A 138 10.22 0.50 -5.34
C LEU A 138 11.01 0.22 -4.05
N GLU A 139 10.86 -0.96 -3.45
CA GLU A 139 11.69 -1.40 -2.31
C GLU A 139 13.18 -1.37 -2.70
N LYS A 140 13.54 -2.04 -3.80
CA LYS A 140 14.92 -2.10 -4.31
C LYS A 140 15.48 -0.71 -4.62
N LEU A 141 14.69 0.14 -5.28
CA LEU A 141 15.10 1.50 -5.64
C LEU A 141 15.35 2.36 -4.39
N LEU A 142 14.47 2.27 -3.38
CA LEU A 142 14.61 3.02 -2.14
C LEU A 142 15.86 2.59 -1.36
N ILE A 143 16.05 1.28 -1.18
CA ILE A 143 17.23 0.72 -0.49
C ILE A 143 18.52 1.17 -1.19
N HIS A 144 18.54 1.11 -2.53
CA HIS A 144 19.70 1.54 -3.32
C HIS A 144 20.01 3.03 -3.14
N LYS A 145 18.99 3.90 -3.24
CA LYS A 145 19.15 5.37 -3.13
C LYS A 145 19.50 5.84 -1.72
N LEU A 146 19.04 5.13 -0.71
CA LEU A 146 19.24 5.46 0.69
C LEU A 146 20.29 4.54 1.35
N ASN A 147 21.25 4.02 0.58
CA ASN A 147 22.30 3.19 1.12
C ASN A 147 23.03 3.90 2.28
N GLY A 148 23.19 3.21 3.41
CA GLY A 148 23.74 3.78 4.64
C GLY A 148 22.74 4.53 5.54
N GLN A 149 21.47 4.64 5.15
CA GLN A 149 20.38 5.14 6.00
C GLN A 149 19.61 3.98 6.64
N ASN A 150 18.95 4.26 7.78
CA ASN A 150 18.04 3.32 8.43
C ASN A 150 16.73 3.21 7.63
N VAL A 151 16.65 2.27 6.70
CA VAL A 151 15.48 2.03 5.85
C VAL A 151 14.74 0.79 6.32
N ASN A 152 13.46 0.96 6.63
CA ASN A 152 12.55 -0.09 7.09
C ASN A 152 11.48 -0.32 6.03
N ILE A 153 11.49 -1.50 5.41
CA ILE A 153 10.48 -1.92 4.44
C ILE A 153 9.43 -2.76 5.18
N TRP A 154 8.21 -2.26 5.25
CA TRP A 154 7.11 -2.99 5.89
C TRP A 154 6.17 -3.55 4.83
N ARG A 155 6.18 -4.87 4.65
CA ARG A 155 5.31 -5.58 3.71
C ARG A 155 3.98 -5.84 4.39
N LEU A 156 2.98 -5.04 4.02
CA LEU A 156 1.69 -5.05 4.69
C LEU A 156 0.74 -6.12 4.13
N PRO A 157 -0.04 -6.78 5.00
CA PRO A 157 -1.20 -7.59 4.61
C PRO A 157 -2.34 -6.68 4.12
N ASN A 158 -3.53 -7.24 3.90
CA ASN A 158 -4.70 -6.41 3.59
C ASN A 158 -5.09 -5.58 4.82
N ILE A 159 -4.93 -4.25 4.74
CA ILE A 159 -5.39 -3.38 5.81
C ILE A 159 -6.90 -3.14 5.69
N ILE A 160 -7.64 -3.40 6.76
CA ILE A 160 -9.10 -3.23 6.87
C ILE A 160 -9.47 -2.20 7.93
N GLY A 161 -10.65 -1.62 7.77
CA GLY A 161 -11.17 -0.56 8.63
C GLY A 161 -12.07 0.39 7.85
N GLU A 162 -12.77 1.25 8.58
CA GLU A 162 -13.74 2.19 7.99
C GLU A 162 -13.10 3.03 6.87
N GLY A 163 -13.75 3.05 5.70
CA GLY A 163 -13.26 3.78 4.52
C GLY A 163 -12.09 3.13 3.79
N SER A 164 -11.67 1.91 4.16
CA SER A 164 -10.73 1.11 3.37
C SER A 164 -11.37 0.63 2.07
N SER A 165 -10.54 0.34 1.05
CA SER A 165 -11.07 -0.20 -0.21
C SER A 165 -11.69 -1.59 -0.04
N TRP A 166 -11.18 -2.41 0.89
CA TRP A 166 -11.69 -3.74 1.18
C TRP A 166 -13.00 -3.71 1.97
N THR A 167 -13.08 -2.91 3.03
CA THR A 167 -14.31 -2.70 3.80
C THR A 167 -15.44 -2.20 2.90
N ASN A 168 -15.19 -1.15 2.11
CA ASN A 168 -16.17 -0.65 1.14
C ASN A 168 -16.57 -1.71 0.09
N TYR A 169 -15.67 -2.63 -0.24
CA TYR A 169 -15.94 -3.70 -1.19
C TYR A 169 -16.82 -4.79 -0.58
N PHE A 170 -16.53 -5.21 0.65
CA PHE A 170 -17.36 -6.18 1.37
C PHE A 170 -18.77 -5.63 1.63
N GLU A 171 -18.89 -4.40 2.11
CA GLU A 171 -20.19 -3.76 2.39
C GLU A 171 -21.05 -3.61 1.14
N LYS A 172 -20.46 -3.23 0.00
CA LYS A 172 -21.19 -3.15 -1.28
C LYS A 172 -21.76 -4.50 -1.72
N LEU A 173 -21.07 -5.58 -1.37
CA LEU A 173 -21.44 -6.93 -1.77
C LEU A 173 -22.32 -7.62 -0.73
N ALA A 174 -22.54 -7.04 0.45
CA ALA A 174 -23.36 -7.64 1.51
C ALA A 174 -24.78 -8.00 1.05
N ASN A 175 -25.35 -7.21 0.12
CA ASN A 175 -26.71 -7.41 -0.41
C ASN A 175 -26.75 -8.24 -1.71
N ALA A 176 -25.62 -8.73 -2.22
CA ALA A 176 -25.62 -9.59 -3.40
C ALA A 176 -26.30 -10.93 -3.08
N GLN A 177 -26.98 -11.53 -4.07
CA GLN A 177 -27.59 -12.85 -3.89
C GLN A 177 -26.59 -13.98 -4.15
N LYS A 178 -25.65 -13.77 -5.08
CA LYS A 178 -24.61 -14.73 -5.41
C LYS A 178 -23.25 -14.05 -5.59
N LEU A 179 -22.21 -14.68 -5.05
CA LEU A 179 -20.81 -14.32 -5.28
C LEU A 179 -20.08 -15.48 -5.95
N PHE A 180 -19.34 -15.18 -7.01
CA PHE A 180 -18.43 -16.14 -7.64
C PHE A 180 -16.99 -15.82 -7.25
N LEU A 181 -16.39 -16.67 -6.42
CA LEU A 181 -15.03 -16.50 -5.89
C LEU A 181 -14.11 -17.64 -6.36
N PRO A 182 -12.79 -17.40 -6.50
CA PRO A 182 -11.81 -18.48 -6.66
C PRO A 182 -12.00 -19.52 -5.56
N LYS A 183 -12.07 -20.80 -5.94
CA LYS A 183 -12.35 -21.94 -5.03
C LYS A 183 -13.52 -21.67 -4.05
N ALA A 184 -14.55 -20.95 -4.48
CA ALA A 184 -15.67 -20.57 -3.61
C ALA A 184 -15.24 -19.85 -2.31
N GLY A 185 -14.12 -19.12 -2.36
CA GLY A 185 -13.61 -18.32 -1.24
C GLY A 185 -12.94 -19.14 -0.13
N THR A 186 -12.52 -20.38 -0.40
CA THR A 186 -11.79 -21.22 0.57
C THR A 186 -10.30 -20.92 0.65
N ASN A 187 -9.81 -19.91 -0.05
CA ASN A 187 -8.42 -19.45 0.11
C ASN A 187 -8.30 -18.57 1.35
N HIS A 188 -7.18 -18.73 2.06
CA HIS A 188 -6.83 -17.87 3.19
C HIS A 188 -6.33 -16.51 2.70
N SER A 189 -6.57 -15.49 3.51
CA SER A 189 -6.02 -14.15 3.35
C SER A 189 -5.65 -13.60 4.72
N MET A 190 -4.75 -12.61 4.72
CA MET A 190 -4.27 -11.95 5.94
C MET A 190 -4.85 -10.54 6.00
N PHE A 191 -5.43 -10.21 7.14
CA PHE A 191 -6.00 -8.90 7.41
C PHE A 191 -5.43 -8.27 8.66
N LEU A 192 -5.10 -6.99 8.59
CA LEU A 192 -4.65 -6.19 9.72
C LEU A 192 -5.63 -5.03 9.90
N LYS A 193 -6.16 -4.85 11.11
CA LYS A 193 -7.01 -3.69 11.40
C LYS A 193 -6.18 -2.42 11.37
N ILE A 194 -6.76 -1.36 10.82
CA ILE A 194 -6.08 -0.07 10.70
C ILE A 194 -5.72 0.53 12.07
N SER A 195 -6.54 0.30 13.10
CA SER A 195 -6.23 0.69 14.49
C SER A 195 -4.94 0.06 14.96
N ASP A 196 -4.82 -1.26 14.81
CA ASP A 196 -3.68 -2.05 15.29
C ASP A 196 -2.42 -1.66 14.50
N PHE A 197 -2.56 -1.42 13.20
CA PHE A 197 -1.49 -0.86 12.39
C PHE A 197 -1.01 0.51 12.89
N CYS A 198 -1.92 1.40 13.30
CA CYS A 198 -1.53 2.70 13.85
C CYS A 198 -0.73 2.55 15.16
N GLU A 199 -1.14 1.65 16.05
CA GLU A 199 -0.42 1.35 17.29
C GLU A 199 0.99 0.78 17.04
N ILE A 200 1.13 -0.10 16.04
CA ILE A 200 2.43 -0.65 15.61
C ILE A 200 3.35 0.49 15.12
N VAL A 201 2.82 1.38 14.27
CA VAL A 201 3.60 2.52 13.76
C VAL A 201 3.98 3.46 14.92
N SER A 202 3.06 3.76 15.83
CA SER A 202 3.32 4.62 17.00
C SER A 202 4.42 4.05 17.89
N SER A 203 4.34 2.75 18.20
CA SER A 203 5.38 2.03 18.96
C SER A 203 6.74 2.10 18.29
N TYR A 204 6.80 1.89 16.98
CA TYR A 204 8.04 2.00 16.20
C TYR A 204 8.59 3.43 16.17
N VAL A 205 7.75 4.45 16.04
CA VAL A 205 8.21 5.85 16.04
C VAL A 205 8.76 6.24 17.42
N ASN A 206 8.32 5.60 18.50
CA ASN A 206 8.78 5.87 19.86
C ASN A 206 10.11 5.21 20.24
N GLN A 207 10.60 4.20 19.51
CA GLN A 207 11.83 3.49 19.88
C GLN A 207 13.10 4.37 19.82
N ASP A 208 14.08 4.14 20.68
CA ASP A 208 15.29 4.99 20.76
C ASP A 208 16.26 4.81 19.58
N THR A 209 16.33 3.60 19.03
CA THR A 209 17.28 3.24 17.97
C THR A 209 16.57 2.58 16.79
N TYR A 210 17.09 2.82 15.59
CA TYR A 210 16.57 2.24 14.36
C TYR A 210 17.63 1.35 13.72
N SER A 211 17.21 0.20 13.24
CA SER A 211 17.99 -0.65 12.35
C SER A 211 17.24 -0.78 11.02
N SER A 212 17.97 -0.98 9.92
CA SER A 212 17.36 -1.28 8.63
C SER A 212 16.81 -2.71 8.64
N THR A 213 15.53 -2.87 8.34
CA THR A 213 14.88 -4.18 8.28
C THR A 213 13.92 -4.27 7.09
N THR A 214 13.67 -5.48 6.63
CA THR A 214 12.51 -5.78 5.79
C THR A 214 11.66 -6.77 6.57
N SER A 215 10.46 -6.35 6.96
CA SER A 215 9.59 -7.14 7.82
C SER A 215 8.22 -7.33 7.18
N ASN A 216 7.67 -8.53 7.37
CA ASN A 216 6.29 -8.83 7.07
C ASN A 216 5.48 -8.55 8.33
N LEU A 217 4.50 -7.65 8.25
CA LEU A 217 3.61 -7.39 9.39
C LEU A 217 2.51 -8.44 9.45
N VAL A 218 2.91 -9.69 9.73
CA VAL A 218 2.04 -10.88 9.73
C VAL A 218 1.63 -11.33 11.12
N GLU A 219 2.42 -11.02 12.16
CA GLU A 219 2.14 -11.44 13.54
C GLU A 219 0.88 -10.80 14.13
N ALA A 220 0.58 -9.56 13.73
CA ALA A 220 -0.61 -8.83 14.15
C ALA A 220 -1.83 -9.09 13.26
N THR A 221 -1.80 -10.10 12.40
CA THR A 221 -2.83 -10.32 11.37
C THR A 221 -3.79 -11.42 11.72
N GLU A 222 -5.03 -11.22 11.33
CA GLU A 222 -6.05 -12.26 11.32
C GLU A 222 -5.93 -13.03 9.99
N ILE A 223 -5.76 -14.35 10.09
CA ILE A 223 -5.79 -15.25 8.94
C ILE A 223 -7.18 -15.84 8.84
N VAL A 224 -7.87 -15.57 7.74
CA VAL A 224 -9.28 -15.94 7.54
C VAL A 224 -9.53 -16.33 6.10
N LEU A 225 -10.55 -17.16 5.89
CA LEU A 225 -11.00 -17.47 4.54
C LEU A 225 -11.69 -16.27 3.92
N TRP A 226 -11.55 -16.10 2.60
CA TRP A 226 -12.28 -15.05 1.89
C TRP A 226 -13.79 -15.13 2.13
N LYS A 227 -14.36 -16.33 2.06
CA LYS A 227 -15.80 -16.52 2.31
C LYS A 227 -16.21 -16.04 3.70
N GLU A 228 -15.37 -16.26 4.71
CA GLU A 228 -15.64 -15.85 6.09
C GLU A 228 -15.61 -14.33 6.22
N MET A 229 -14.67 -13.66 5.54
CA MET A 229 -14.65 -12.19 5.49
C MET A 229 -15.91 -11.61 4.86
N PHE A 230 -16.42 -12.17 3.76
CA PHE A 230 -17.69 -11.70 3.20
C PHE A 230 -18.84 -11.87 4.20
N MET A 231 -18.91 -13.01 4.90
CA MET A 231 -19.94 -13.28 5.91
C MET A 231 -19.84 -12.35 7.12
N GLN A 232 -18.63 -12.08 7.61
CA GLN A 232 -18.39 -11.13 8.72
C GLN A 232 -18.91 -9.72 8.41
N TYR A 233 -18.86 -9.32 7.13
CA TYR A 233 -19.38 -8.03 6.64
C TYR A 233 -20.82 -8.12 6.12
N GLY A 234 -21.57 -9.15 6.52
CA GLY A 234 -23.02 -9.21 6.34
C GLY A 234 -23.51 -9.84 5.04
N PHE A 235 -22.64 -10.45 4.23
CA PHE A 235 -23.08 -11.23 3.07
C PHE A 235 -23.86 -12.47 3.51
N LYS A 236 -25.05 -12.68 2.91
CA LYS A 236 -25.95 -13.81 3.22
C LYS A 236 -26.33 -14.66 2.00
N GLY A 237 -25.80 -14.36 0.83
CA GLY A 237 -26.09 -15.07 -0.41
C GLY A 237 -25.28 -16.35 -0.60
N ASP A 238 -25.36 -16.92 -1.80
CA ASP A 238 -24.60 -18.12 -2.17
C ASP A 238 -23.19 -17.77 -2.64
N ILE A 239 -22.18 -18.45 -2.10
CA ILE A 239 -20.79 -18.35 -2.59
C ILE A 239 -20.50 -19.56 -3.46
N ASN A 240 -20.22 -19.29 -4.74
CA ASN A 240 -19.99 -20.29 -5.77
C ASN A 240 -18.55 -20.23 -6.27
N HIS A 241 -18.06 -21.35 -6.81
CA HIS A 241 -16.77 -21.40 -7.48
C HIS A 241 -16.80 -20.63 -8.80
N SER A 242 -15.83 -19.75 -9.00
CA SER A 242 -15.61 -19.09 -10.29
C SER A 242 -14.71 -19.93 -11.18
N ASN A 243 -15.21 -20.32 -12.36
CA ASN A 243 -14.44 -21.05 -13.38
C ASN A 243 -13.54 -20.14 -14.23
N THR A 244 -13.43 -18.84 -13.92
CA THR A 244 -12.68 -17.89 -14.75
C THR A 244 -11.33 -17.52 -14.13
N ASN A 245 -10.24 -18.00 -14.71
CA ASN A 245 -8.87 -17.53 -14.41
C ASN A 245 -8.54 -16.18 -15.06
N ARG A 246 -9.53 -15.32 -15.29
CA ARG A 246 -9.34 -14.06 -16.02
C ARG A 246 -9.05 -12.93 -15.04
N PHE A 247 -8.06 -12.09 -15.36
CA PHE A 247 -7.76 -10.85 -14.63
C PHE A 247 -8.77 -9.73 -14.92
N ALA A 248 -9.55 -9.88 -16.00
CA ALA A 248 -10.56 -8.92 -16.43
C ALA A 248 -11.70 -9.62 -17.17
N ASN A 249 -12.83 -8.93 -17.31
CA ASN A 249 -14.01 -9.41 -18.04
C ASN A 249 -13.81 -9.65 -19.55
N SER A 250 -12.62 -9.38 -20.09
CA SER A 250 -12.30 -9.53 -21.52
C SER A 250 -10.90 -10.11 -21.72
N TRP A 251 -10.79 -11.05 -22.67
CA TRP A 251 -9.51 -11.65 -23.07
C TRP A 251 -8.50 -10.60 -23.57
N LYS A 252 -8.97 -9.51 -24.20
CA LYS A 252 -8.09 -8.43 -24.69
C LYS A 252 -7.44 -7.69 -23.51
N LYS A 253 -8.23 -7.38 -22.48
CA LYS A 253 -7.72 -6.74 -21.25
C LYS A 253 -6.74 -7.67 -20.53
N ASP A 254 -7.04 -8.97 -20.48
CA ASP A 254 -6.19 -9.99 -19.88
C ASP A 254 -4.81 -10.08 -20.57
N LEU A 255 -4.81 -10.08 -21.92
CA LEU A 255 -3.58 -10.08 -22.71
C LEU A 255 -2.74 -8.81 -22.48
N ILE A 256 -3.39 -7.63 -22.46
CA ILE A 256 -2.71 -6.35 -22.17
C ILE A 256 -2.06 -6.40 -20.79
N LEU A 257 -2.78 -6.86 -19.77
CA LEU A 257 -2.24 -6.97 -18.41
C LEU A 257 -1.04 -7.92 -18.36
N LYS A 258 -1.09 -9.06 -19.05
CA LYS A 258 0.03 -10.00 -19.16
C LYS A 258 1.27 -9.36 -19.77
N VAL A 259 1.12 -8.61 -20.86
CA VAL A 259 2.22 -7.89 -21.52
C VAL A 259 2.78 -6.82 -20.59
N LEU A 260 1.93 -5.99 -19.98
CA LEU A 260 2.33 -4.94 -19.04
C LEU A 260 2.98 -5.48 -17.77
N SER A 261 2.63 -6.70 -17.35
CA SER A 261 3.24 -7.38 -16.19
C SER A 261 4.56 -8.08 -16.52
N SER A 262 5.01 -8.13 -17.77
CA SER A 262 6.31 -8.73 -18.09
C SER A 262 7.47 -7.93 -17.50
N ASP A 263 8.54 -8.61 -17.09
CA ASP A 263 9.66 -7.99 -16.36
C ASP A 263 10.32 -6.88 -17.19
N PHE A 264 10.37 -7.04 -18.51
CA PHE A 264 10.85 -6.03 -19.45
C PHE A 264 10.04 -4.73 -19.37
N PHE A 265 8.70 -4.82 -19.41
CA PHE A 265 7.84 -3.63 -19.33
C PHE A 265 7.90 -2.98 -17.95
N ILE A 266 7.94 -3.76 -16.86
CA ILE A 266 8.12 -3.21 -15.52
C ILE A 266 9.44 -2.46 -15.40
N TYR A 267 10.53 -3.06 -15.89
CA TYR A 267 11.84 -2.44 -15.88
C TYR A 267 11.83 -1.11 -16.63
N LEU A 268 11.21 -1.07 -17.82
CA LEU A 268 11.04 0.17 -18.57
C LEU A 268 10.18 1.19 -17.82
N LEU A 269 9.08 0.78 -17.20
CA LEU A 269 8.21 1.68 -16.43
C LEU A 269 8.90 2.30 -15.22
N VAL A 270 9.78 1.55 -14.54
CA VAL A 270 10.47 2.04 -13.35
C VAL A 270 11.71 2.86 -13.72
N ASN A 271 12.41 2.51 -14.80
CA ASN A 271 13.73 3.08 -15.11
C ASN A 271 13.75 4.05 -16.30
N SER A 272 12.74 4.04 -17.18
CA SER A 272 12.72 4.92 -18.35
C SER A 272 12.32 6.35 -17.98
N LYS A 273 13.11 7.32 -18.43
CA LYS A 273 12.73 8.74 -18.42
C LYS A 273 11.72 9.11 -19.52
N TYR A 274 11.51 8.23 -20.52
CA TYR A 274 10.84 8.54 -21.78
C TYR A 274 9.49 7.84 -21.98
N PHE A 275 9.09 6.93 -21.10
CA PHE A 275 7.75 6.35 -21.17
C PHE A 275 6.72 7.33 -20.59
N ASN A 276 5.87 7.86 -21.46
CA ASN A 276 4.89 8.88 -21.10
C ASN A 276 3.71 8.30 -20.29
N SER A 277 3.21 9.09 -19.33
CA SER A 277 2.07 8.76 -18.42
C SER A 277 0.72 8.48 -19.12
N LEU A 278 0.62 8.82 -20.41
CA LEU A 278 -0.59 8.69 -21.24
C LEU A 278 -0.99 7.23 -21.52
N ILE A 279 -0.02 6.32 -21.62
CA ILE A 279 -0.31 4.91 -21.92
C ILE A 279 -0.92 4.22 -20.69
N TYR A 280 -0.45 4.56 -19.48
CA TYR A 280 -0.85 3.87 -18.25
C TYR A 280 -2.24 4.30 -17.74
N SER A 281 -2.52 5.60 -17.76
CA SER A 281 -3.81 6.16 -17.29
C SER A 281 -5.01 5.71 -18.12
N ARG A 282 -4.83 5.46 -19.43
CA ARG A 282 -5.88 4.95 -20.32
C ARG A 282 -6.14 3.45 -20.18
N LEU A 283 -5.15 2.67 -19.72
CA LEU A 283 -5.25 1.21 -19.65
C LEU A 283 -5.76 0.69 -18.30
N ILE A 284 -5.55 1.44 -17.20
CA ILE A 284 -5.96 1.07 -15.83
C ILE A 284 -7.01 2.05 -15.27
N GLY A 285 -7.70 2.79 -16.14
CA GLY A 285 -8.86 3.59 -15.77
C GLY A 285 -9.87 2.72 -15.03
N GLY A 286 -10.02 2.96 -13.72
CA GLY A 286 -10.78 2.10 -12.82
C GLY A 286 -12.22 1.93 -13.29
N ALA A 287 -12.73 0.71 -13.14
CA ALA A 287 -14.15 0.45 -13.26
C ALA A 287 -14.90 1.38 -12.29
N LYS A 288 -15.62 2.37 -12.82
CA LYS A 288 -16.74 2.95 -12.09
C LYS A 288 -17.76 1.82 -11.96
N ALA A 289 -17.80 1.19 -10.79
CA ALA A 289 -18.89 0.28 -10.46
C ALA A 289 -20.20 1.07 -10.58
N SER A 290 -20.98 0.72 -11.58
CA SER A 290 -22.36 1.17 -11.73
C SER A 290 -23.12 0.82 -10.45
N SER A 291 -23.91 1.75 -9.92
CA SER A 291 -24.73 1.60 -8.71
C SER A 291 -25.95 0.69 -8.90
N THR A 292 -25.95 -0.18 -9.91
CA THR A 292 -27.01 -1.16 -10.12
C THR A 292 -26.75 -2.32 -9.17
N VAL A 293 -27.74 -2.64 -8.32
CA VAL A 293 -27.77 -3.87 -7.53
C VAL A 293 -27.54 -5.05 -8.48
N VAL A 294 -26.38 -5.69 -8.35
CA VAL A 294 -26.02 -6.82 -9.21
C VAL A 294 -26.55 -8.08 -8.53
N ASN A 295 -27.55 -8.72 -9.13
CA ASN A 295 -28.10 -10.00 -8.62
C ASN A 295 -27.04 -11.11 -8.59
N GLU A 296 -26.07 -11.06 -9.51
CA GLU A 296 -24.97 -12.02 -9.60
C GLU A 296 -23.65 -11.29 -9.84
N TYR A 297 -22.74 -11.35 -8.87
CA TYR A 297 -21.46 -10.66 -8.98
C TYR A 297 -20.32 -11.65 -9.23
N TYR A 298 -19.68 -11.46 -10.38
CA TYR A 298 -18.40 -12.06 -10.70
C TYR A 298 -17.31 -11.13 -10.22
N SER A 299 -16.40 -11.64 -9.38
CA SER A 299 -15.20 -10.91 -8.98
C SER A 299 -14.42 -10.48 -10.24
N GLU A 300 -14.61 -9.24 -10.71
CA GLU A 300 -13.81 -8.66 -11.80
C GLU A 300 -12.35 -8.39 -11.38
N ASN A 301 -12.05 -8.59 -10.09
CA ASN A 301 -10.71 -8.52 -9.51
C ASN A 301 -10.27 -9.87 -8.96
N THR A 302 -10.41 -10.93 -9.76
CA THR A 302 -9.78 -12.22 -9.47
C THR A 302 -8.32 -12.00 -9.11
N ALA A 303 -7.62 -11.05 -9.75
CA ALA A 303 -6.26 -10.62 -9.38
C ALA A 303 -6.09 -10.18 -7.92
N ARG A 304 -7.05 -9.43 -7.33
CA ARG A 304 -6.97 -8.97 -5.92
C ARG A 304 -7.38 -10.05 -4.93
N LEU A 305 -8.30 -10.93 -5.33
CA LEU A 305 -8.68 -12.12 -4.58
C LEU A 305 -7.68 -13.28 -4.74
N ILE A 306 -6.80 -13.23 -5.75
CA ILE A 306 -5.63 -14.10 -5.99
C ILE A 306 -4.36 -13.46 -5.39
N GLN A 307 -4.30 -12.13 -5.19
CA GLN A 307 -3.19 -11.45 -4.48
C GLN A 307 -3.09 -11.88 -3.01
N SER A 308 -4.13 -12.52 -2.50
CA SER A 308 -4.12 -13.54 -1.47
C SER A 308 -4.07 -14.91 -2.16
N VAL A 309 -2.85 -15.42 -2.26
CA VAL A 309 -2.40 -16.67 -2.87
C VAL A 309 -3.48 -17.76 -3.02
N ASP A 310 -3.51 -18.38 -4.21
CA ASP A 310 -4.30 -19.58 -4.51
C ASP A 310 -3.46 -20.82 -4.18
N PHE A 311 -3.88 -21.57 -3.17
CA PHE A 311 -3.16 -22.71 -2.58
C PHE A 311 -3.48 -24.01 -3.32
N GLN A 312 -2.48 -24.72 -3.86
CA GLN A 312 -2.64 -26.16 -4.10
C GLN A 312 -2.62 -26.92 -2.77
#